data_AF-A0A5N6ULB4-F1
#
_entry.id   AF-A0A5N6ULB4-F1
#
_cell.length_a   1.000
_cell.length_b   1.000
_cell.length_c   1.000
_cell.angle_alpha   90.00
_cell.angle_beta   90.00
_cell.angle_gamma   90.00
#
_symmetry.space_group_name_H-M   'P 1'
#
loop_
_entity.id
_entity.type
_entity.pdbx_description
1 polymer ?
#
loop_
_entity_poly.entity_id
_entity_poly.type
_entity_poly.pdbx_seq_one_letter_code
_entity_poly.pdbx_strand_id
1 'polypeptide(L)'
;MAPAVKQITIFGATGLQGSSVVHSLLRDQASNFKIRAITRDPLSDKSQALQSFGVVVVRADGWRAHEIQEACSGSWAAFVNTNSDDPVGRLLRSCSCLKARIEEYARGTGCFDAVCSIHAGWYYELFLSDMMAQVHQSFPYYPDAEGFLSLHLPRWGDNYAAPFIAIADDFGDLVHGILLDPHKWKDQNIQAVSEARSLEEFVEVFSKATGKKARYVPLPSWKSSGEGVAELEDARLLFAYGELTGGRYFGVERSSTATARKLKKLAATAQGKYGTSAELTSSIRNLVDQDTLAQVSRDVTPHFDKFWEGGIFTSKSRVVAGLAVKSTAFIEHIACNPLFLEVCDRLLASTYTCWYGDEQVTFTSAPQINAAIAISNSPGNEAQKLHRDDMGLHHTLPGIAPEAYTPGRDVGVGPFVAATQTTKENGATRFIPGSHLWDTSHRPDEGLTVPVEMQPGDAFIMLASCFHAGSANVSQEDRTIYSTFLSKGILRQVSGLCLHSLRVSNCI
;
A
#
# COMPACT_ATOMS: atom_id res chain seq x y z
N MET A 1 -18.03 -15.97 -24.28
CA MET A 1 -17.96 -17.18 -23.44
C MET A 1 -17.44 -16.76 -22.08
N ALA A 2 -18.07 -17.20 -20.98
CA ALA A 2 -17.53 -16.92 -19.65
C ALA A 2 -16.13 -17.54 -19.50
N PRO A 3 -15.17 -16.87 -18.84
CA PRO A 3 -13.83 -17.43 -18.64
C PRO A 3 -13.92 -18.77 -17.89
N ALA A 4 -13.13 -19.75 -18.32
CA ALA A 4 -13.07 -21.06 -17.67
C ALA A 4 -12.65 -20.91 -16.19
N VAL A 5 -13.31 -21.64 -15.30
CA VAL A 5 -13.00 -21.61 -13.86
C VAL A 5 -11.59 -22.16 -13.63
N LYS A 6 -10.73 -21.38 -12.96
CA LYS A 6 -9.37 -21.79 -12.62
C LYS A 6 -9.28 -22.08 -11.12
N GLN A 7 -9.33 -23.36 -10.76
CA GLN A 7 -9.18 -23.75 -9.36
C GLN A 7 -7.72 -23.72 -8.94
N ILE A 8 -7.39 -22.92 -7.92
CA ILE A 8 -6.04 -22.74 -7.37
C ILE A 8 -5.98 -23.38 -5.99
N THR A 9 -5.11 -24.37 -5.82
CA THR A 9 -4.91 -25.07 -4.55
C THR A 9 -3.73 -24.46 -3.80
N ILE A 10 -3.97 -23.96 -2.59
CA ILE A 10 -2.99 -23.23 -1.77
C ILE A 10 -2.58 -24.09 -0.58
N PHE A 11 -1.30 -24.45 -0.53
CA PHE A 11 -0.67 -25.07 0.64
C PHE A 11 -0.19 -23.97 1.59
N GLY A 12 -0.41 -24.15 2.89
CA GLY A 12 0.00 -23.17 3.89
C GLY A 12 -0.79 -21.85 3.83
N ALA A 13 -2.07 -21.92 3.43
CA ALA A 13 -2.96 -20.76 3.28
C ALA A 13 -3.15 -19.91 4.55
N THR A 14 -2.87 -20.49 5.73
CA THR A 14 -2.96 -19.80 7.05
C THR A 14 -1.63 -19.19 7.50
N GLY A 15 -0.54 -19.42 6.76
CA GLY A 15 0.77 -18.81 6.96
C GLY A 15 0.93 -17.51 6.17
N LEU A 16 1.97 -16.73 6.47
CA LEU A 16 2.18 -15.37 5.92
C LEU A 16 2.13 -15.32 4.39
N GLN A 17 2.88 -16.21 3.71
CA GLN A 17 2.90 -16.25 2.26
C GLN A 17 1.55 -16.70 1.68
N GLY A 18 1.01 -17.82 2.18
CA GLY A 18 -0.21 -18.41 1.64
C GLY A 18 -1.42 -17.49 1.79
N SER A 19 -1.56 -16.81 2.94
CA SER A 19 -2.66 -15.87 3.16
C SER A 19 -2.56 -14.67 2.23
N SER A 20 -1.35 -14.14 2.00
CA SER A 20 -1.10 -13.07 1.03
C SER A 20 -1.56 -13.46 -0.38
N VAL A 21 -1.22 -14.68 -0.83
CA VAL A 21 -1.68 -15.22 -2.12
C VAL A 21 -3.20 -15.32 -2.19
N VAL A 22 -3.85 -15.85 -1.14
CA VAL A 22 -5.30 -15.95 -1.09
C VAL A 22 -5.94 -14.57 -1.25
N HIS A 23 -5.51 -13.58 -0.47
CA HIS A 23 -6.09 -12.24 -0.50
C HIS A 23 -5.88 -11.53 -1.84
N SER A 24 -4.73 -11.73 -2.49
CA SER A 24 -4.47 -11.14 -3.82
C SER A 24 -5.37 -11.75 -4.89
N LEU A 25 -5.55 -13.07 -4.90
CA LEU A 25 -6.37 -13.77 -5.89
C LEU A 25 -7.87 -13.50 -5.71
N LEU A 26 -8.36 -13.36 -4.47
CA LEU A 26 -9.77 -13.03 -4.22
C LEU A 26 -10.18 -11.65 -4.76
N ARG A 27 -9.23 -10.74 -4.94
CA ARG A 27 -9.49 -9.40 -5.47
C ARG A 27 -9.64 -9.40 -7.01
N ASP A 28 -9.23 -10.47 -7.68
CA ASP A 28 -9.39 -10.62 -9.13
C ASP A 28 -10.69 -11.37 -9.46
N GLN A 29 -11.69 -10.60 -9.89
CA GLN A 29 -12.98 -11.14 -10.33
C GLN A 29 -12.98 -11.51 -11.82
N ALA A 30 -12.01 -11.03 -12.60
CA ALA A 30 -11.97 -11.20 -14.05
C ALA A 30 -11.36 -12.55 -14.46
N SER A 31 -10.34 -13.03 -13.75
CA SER A 31 -9.63 -14.28 -14.07
C SER A 31 -10.36 -15.54 -13.61
N ASN A 32 -11.49 -15.40 -12.90
CA ASN A 32 -12.34 -16.50 -12.42
C ASN A 32 -11.55 -17.54 -11.59
N PHE A 33 -10.67 -17.06 -10.71
CA PHE A 33 -9.95 -17.90 -9.77
C PHE A 33 -10.89 -18.41 -8.67
N LYS A 34 -10.84 -19.71 -8.40
CA LYS A 34 -11.51 -20.33 -7.26
C LYS A 34 -10.46 -20.92 -6.34
N ILE A 35 -10.46 -20.54 -5.09
CA ILE A 35 -9.38 -20.85 -4.17
C ILE A 35 -9.77 -22.03 -3.31
N ARG A 36 -8.88 -23.02 -3.26
CA ARG A 36 -8.93 -24.18 -2.37
C ARG A 36 -7.77 -24.10 -1.40
N ALA A 37 -8.03 -23.88 -0.12
CA ALA A 37 -7.01 -23.90 0.92
C ALA A 37 -6.92 -25.29 1.55
N ILE A 38 -5.71 -25.85 1.58
CA ILE A 38 -5.44 -27.12 2.28
C ILE A 38 -4.95 -26.83 3.69
N THR A 39 -5.51 -27.53 4.68
CA THR A 39 -5.11 -27.44 6.09
C THR A 39 -5.26 -28.79 6.79
N ARG A 40 -4.50 -29.02 7.85
CA ARG A 40 -4.70 -30.18 8.74
C ARG A 40 -5.91 -29.99 9.66
N ASP A 41 -6.22 -28.74 9.97
CA ASP A 41 -7.30 -28.35 10.86
C ASP A 41 -8.23 -27.34 10.16
N PRO A 42 -9.36 -27.78 9.58
CA PRO A 42 -10.34 -26.91 8.95
C PRO A 42 -11.16 -26.09 9.96
N LEU A 43 -11.09 -26.42 11.26
CA LEU A 43 -11.88 -25.77 12.30
C LEU A 43 -11.11 -24.67 13.05
N SER A 44 -9.79 -24.53 12.83
CA SER A 44 -9.04 -23.42 13.42
C SER A 44 -9.59 -22.06 13.02
N ASP A 45 -9.45 -21.05 13.89
CA ASP A 45 -9.92 -19.68 13.64
C ASP A 45 -9.43 -19.12 12.29
N LYS A 46 -8.16 -19.40 11.94
CA LYS A 46 -7.58 -18.99 10.65
C LYS A 46 -8.24 -19.67 9.46
N SER A 47 -8.58 -20.96 9.58
CA SER A 47 -9.28 -21.70 8.53
C SER A 47 -10.71 -21.19 8.36
N GLN A 48 -11.42 -20.94 9.45
CA GLN A 48 -12.77 -20.38 9.43
C GLN A 48 -12.80 -18.95 8.85
N ALA A 49 -11.79 -18.14 9.17
CA ALA A 49 -11.62 -16.83 8.55
C ALA A 49 -11.44 -16.92 7.03
N LEU A 50 -10.69 -17.91 6.51
CA LEU A 50 -10.60 -18.11 5.06
C LEU A 50 -11.95 -18.50 4.44
N GLN A 51 -12.73 -19.35 5.10
CA GLN A 51 -14.06 -19.75 4.62
C GLN A 51 -15.02 -18.55 4.49
N SER A 52 -14.96 -17.60 5.43
CA SER A 52 -15.81 -16.40 5.38
C SER A 52 -15.52 -15.50 4.18
N PHE A 53 -14.32 -15.59 3.60
CA PHE A 53 -13.95 -14.92 2.35
C PHE A 53 -14.32 -15.73 1.08
N GLY A 54 -15.08 -16.81 1.21
CA GLY A 54 -15.50 -17.65 0.09
C GLY A 54 -14.44 -18.65 -0.39
N VAL A 55 -13.41 -18.91 0.42
CA VAL A 55 -12.39 -19.93 0.14
C VAL A 55 -12.90 -21.31 0.51
N VAL A 56 -12.71 -22.29 -0.37
CA VAL A 56 -13.02 -23.69 -0.06
C VAL A 56 -11.88 -24.26 0.78
N VAL A 57 -12.15 -24.55 2.05
CA VAL A 57 -11.15 -25.16 2.93
C VAL A 57 -11.31 -26.68 2.94
N VAL A 58 -10.23 -27.40 2.61
CA VAL A 58 -10.20 -28.86 2.56
C VAL A 58 -9.19 -29.37 3.58
N ARG A 59 -9.59 -30.40 4.32
CA ARG A 59 -8.69 -31.11 5.22
C ARG A 59 -7.76 -32.01 4.40
N ALA A 60 -6.45 -31.79 4.49
CA ALA A 60 -5.45 -32.76 4.07
C ALA A 60 -4.13 -32.59 4.83
N ASP A 61 -3.47 -33.72 5.08
CA ASP A 61 -2.14 -33.79 5.64
C ASP A 61 -1.10 -33.98 4.53
N GLY A 62 -0.08 -33.10 4.50
CA GLY A 62 1.04 -33.15 3.56
C GLY A 62 1.82 -34.47 3.58
N TRP A 63 1.71 -35.26 4.65
CA TRP A 63 2.35 -36.57 4.79
C TRP A 63 1.50 -37.74 4.29
N ARG A 64 0.26 -37.50 3.87
CA ARG A 64 -0.67 -38.54 3.41
C ARG A 64 -0.95 -38.35 1.92
N ALA A 65 -0.23 -39.11 1.08
CA ALA A 65 -0.28 -38.97 -0.38
C ALA A 65 -1.71 -39.01 -0.96
N HIS A 66 -2.58 -39.91 -0.48
CA HIS A 66 -3.96 -40.00 -0.96
C HIS A 66 -4.78 -38.74 -0.65
N GLU A 67 -4.60 -38.13 0.52
CA GLU A 67 -5.31 -36.89 0.89
C GLU A 67 -4.86 -35.72 0.01
N ILE A 68 -3.56 -35.62 -0.28
CA ILE A 68 -3.03 -34.60 -1.18
C ILE A 68 -3.50 -34.81 -2.62
N GLN A 69 -3.54 -36.05 -3.09
CA GLN A 69 -4.07 -36.38 -4.42
C GLN A 69 -5.54 -35.98 -4.55
N GLU A 70 -6.36 -36.29 -3.55
CA GLU A 70 -7.77 -35.93 -3.52
C GLU A 70 -7.95 -34.40 -3.42
N ALA A 71 -7.19 -33.74 -2.55
CA ALA A 71 -7.24 -32.30 -2.38
C ALA A 71 -6.69 -31.50 -3.57
N CYS A 72 -5.80 -32.07 -4.39
CA CYS A 72 -5.32 -31.45 -5.62
C CYS A 72 -6.19 -31.79 -6.85
N SER A 73 -7.10 -32.76 -6.74
CA SER A 73 -7.95 -33.16 -7.87
C SER A 73 -8.76 -32.00 -8.45
N GLY A 74 -8.67 -31.83 -9.76
CA GLY A 74 -9.32 -30.75 -10.52
C GLY A 74 -8.68 -29.37 -10.35
N SER A 75 -7.48 -29.26 -9.77
CA SER A 75 -6.76 -27.98 -9.69
C SER A 75 -6.15 -27.61 -11.03
N TRP A 76 -6.31 -26.35 -11.43
CA TRP A 76 -5.60 -25.76 -12.57
C TRP A 76 -4.16 -25.37 -12.19
N ALA A 77 -3.95 -24.90 -10.96
CA ALA A 77 -2.62 -24.61 -10.43
C ALA A 77 -2.55 -24.89 -8.93
N ALA A 78 -1.33 -25.00 -8.40
CA ALA A 78 -1.09 -25.09 -6.97
C ALA A 78 0.02 -24.12 -6.53
N PHE A 79 -0.19 -23.42 -5.43
CA PHE A 79 0.86 -22.71 -4.70
C PHE A 79 1.35 -23.59 -3.56
N VAL A 80 2.64 -23.95 -3.58
CA VAL A 80 3.23 -24.88 -2.63
C VAL A 80 4.31 -24.18 -1.82
N ASN A 81 4.04 -23.98 -0.52
CA ASN A 81 5.04 -23.56 0.45
C ASN A 81 5.17 -24.65 1.53
N THR A 82 6.37 -25.26 1.63
CA THR A 82 6.66 -26.33 2.58
C THR A 82 7.32 -25.78 3.85
N ASN A 83 7.02 -26.36 5.02
CA ASN A 83 7.65 -25.92 6.27
C ASN A 83 9.06 -26.52 6.41
N SER A 84 9.97 -25.77 7.01
CA SER A 84 11.34 -26.17 7.36
C SER A 84 11.38 -27.14 8.55
N ASP A 85 10.42 -26.99 9.47
CA ASP A 85 10.39 -27.74 10.75
C ASP A 85 9.84 -29.16 10.63
N ASP A 86 9.35 -29.49 9.44
CA ASP A 86 8.83 -30.79 9.07
C ASP A 86 9.92 -31.88 9.22
N PRO A 87 9.60 -33.11 9.65
CA PRO A 87 10.60 -34.12 10.02
C PRO A 87 11.67 -34.40 8.96
N VAL A 88 11.32 -34.28 7.67
CA VAL A 88 12.24 -34.43 6.54
C VAL A 88 13.16 -33.21 6.36
N GLY A 89 12.68 -32.00 6.69
CA GLY A 89 13.49 -30.77 6.69
C GLY A 89 14.59 -30.79 7.75
N ARG A 90 14.29 -31.31 8.94
CA ARG A 90 15.28 -31.46 10.04
C ARG A 90 16.42 -32.42 9.70
N LEU A 91 16.19 -33.41 8.83
CA LEU A 91 17.18 -34.41 8.43
C LEU A 91 18.26 -33.87 7.48
N LEU A 92 17.96 -32.81 6.72
CA LEU A 92 18.87 -32.28 5.69
C LEU A 92 19.73 -31.10 6.15
N ARG A 93 19.61 -30.66 7.41
CA ARG A 93 20.41 -29.58 8.06
C ARG A 93 20.45 -28.21 7.35
N SER A 94 19.79 -28.04 6.20
CA SER A 94 19.60 -26.76 5.53
C SER A 94 18.28 -26.77 4.74
N CYS A 95 17.33 -25.93 5.17
CA CYS A 95 16.00 -25.87 4.57
C CYS A 95 16.03 -25.47 3.07
N SER A 96 16.90 -24.53 2.70
CA SER A 96 16.98 -24.00 1.34
C SER A 96 17.38 -25.06 0.31
N CYS A 97 18.28 -25.99 0.67
CA CYS A 97 18.70 -27.08 -0.21
C CYS A 97 17.56 -28.08 -0.48
N LEU A 98 16.71 -28.35 0.52
CA LEU A 98 15.54 -29.21 0.34
C LEU A 98 14.55 -28.57 -0.64
N LYS A 99 14.29 -27.26 -0.53
CA LYS A 99 13.38 -26.56 -1.44
C LYS A 99 13.88 -26.58 -2.89
N ALA A 100 15.17 -26.38 -3.11
CA ALA A 100 15.78 -26.51 -4.44
C ALA A 100 15.60 -27.93 -5.02
N ARG A 101 15.81 -28.99 -4.22
CA ARG A 101 15.58 -30.38 -4.67
C ARG A 101 14.11 -30.68 -4.98
N ILE A 102 13.16 -30.09 -4.24
CA ILE A 102 11.73 -30.22 -4.53
C ILE A 102 11.41 -29.57 -5.88
N GLU A 103 11.98 -28.41 -6.16
CA GLU A 103 11.83 -27.73 -7.45
C GLU A 103 12.41 -28.56 -8.60
N GLU A 104 13.65 -29.04 -8.47
CA GLU A 104 14.30 -29.91 -9.46
C GLU A 104 13.47 -31.18 -9.72
N TYR A 105 12.96 -31.80 -8.65
CA TYR A 105 12.08 -32.95 -8.75
C TYR A 105 10.81 -32.62 -9.53
N ALA A 106 10.12 -31.52 -9.18
CA ALA A 106 8.91 -31.09 -9.86
C ALA A 106 9.14 -30.85 -11.36
N ARG A 107 10.23 -30.15 -11.71
CA ARG A 107 10.65 -29.93 -13.11
C ARG A 107 10.96 -31.26 -13.83
N GLY A 108 11.64 -32.19 -13.15
CA GLY A 108 12.05 -33.48 -13.69
C GLY A 108 10.91 -34.47 -13.93
N THR A 109 9.75 -34.29 -13.29
CA THR A 109 8.61 -35.22 -13.47
C THR A 109 7.98 -35.17 -14.86
N GLY A 110 8.03 -34.02 -15.54
CA GLY A 110 7.27 -33.79 -16.77
C GLY A 110 5.75 -33.77 -16.57
N CYS A 111 5.25 -33.77 -15.33
CA CYS A 111 3.81 -33.80 -15.02
C CYS A 111 3.15 -32.41 -14.95
N PHE A 112 3.92 -31.33 -15.05
CA PHE A 112 3.44 -29.96 -14.95
C PHE A 112 3.71 -29.18 -16.24
N ASP A 113 2.70 -28.47 -16.72
CA ASP A 113 2.81 -27.60 -17.88
C ASP A 113 3.83 -26.47 -17.66
N ALA A 114 3.85 -25.91 -16.45
CA ALA A 114 4.80 -24.91 -15.99
C ALA A 114 5.14 -25.10 -14.50
N VAL A 115 6.43 -24.98 -14.17
CA VAL A 115 6.94 -24.89 -12.79
C VAL A 115 7.64 -23.54 -12.66
N CYS A 116 7.12 -22.69 -11.78
CA CYS A 116 7.64 -21.33 -11.54
C CYS A 116 8.18 -21.27 -10.11
N SER A 117 9.47 -20.98 -9.95
CA SER A 117 10.09 -20.81 -8.64
C SER A 117 10.09 -19.34 -8.24
N ILE A 118 9.55 -19.05 -7.06
CA ILE A 118 9.55 -17.72 -6.48
C ILE A 118 10.29 -17.76 -5.14
N HIS A 119 11.33 -16.93 -5.02
CA HIS A 119 12.23 -16.90 -3.88
C HIS A 119 11.98 -15.61 -3.11
N ALA A 120 11.43 -15.73 -1.91
CA ALA A 120 11.17 -14.58 -1.06
C ALA A 120 12.46 -13.97 -0.54
N GLY A 121 12.54 -12.63 -0.57
CA GLY A 121 13.54 -11.87 0.17
C GLY A 121 13.36 -11.98 1.68
N TRP A 122 14.03 -11.11 2.42
CA TRP A 122 13.94 -11.03 3.87
C TRP A 122 12.68 -10.28 4.32
N TYR A 123 11.89 -10.92 5.19
CA TYR A 123 10.55 -10.44 5.51
C TYR A 123 10.62 -9.26 6.47
N TYR A 124 9.91 -8.18 6.16
CA TYR A 124 9.74 -7.09 7.11
C TYR A 124 9.01 -7.52 8.38
N GLU A 125 8.07 -8.45 8.24
CA GLU A 125 7.26 -8.97 9.35
C GLU A 125 8.10 -9.65 10.43
N LEU A 126 9.32 -10.11 10.12
CA LEU A 126 10.22 -10.68 11.14
C LEU A 126 10.69 -9.64 12.16
N PHE A 127 10.80 -8.36 11.78
CA PHE A 127 11.15 -7.30 12.71
C PHE A 127 10.00 -6.96 13.67
N LEU A 128 8.77 -7.41 13.39
CA LEU A 128 7.63 -7.23 14.28
C LEU A 128 7.51 -8.37 15.31
N SER A 129 8.35 -9.40 15.26
CA SER A 129 8.29 -10.49 16.22
C SER A 129 8.98 -10.11 17.53
N ASP A 130 8.28 -10.23 18.66
CA ASP A 130 8.86 -10.03 20.00
C ASP A 130 10.07 -10.95 20.25
N MET A 131 10.01 -12.18 19.74
CA MET A 131 11.10 -13.14 19.84
C MET A 131 12.34 -12.64 19.07
N MET A 132 12.14 -12.14 17.84
CA MET A 132 13.25 -11.60 17.05
C MET A 132 13.76 -10.28 17.62
N ALA A 133 12.92 -9.50 18.30
CA ALA A 133 13.36 -8.31 19.01
C ALA A 133 14.41 -8.66 20.08
N GLN A 134 14.31 -9.80 20.78
CA GLN A 134 15.35 -10.25 21.71
C GLN A 134 16.70 -10.50 21.02
N VAL A 135 16.66 -11.11 19.83
CA VAL A 135 17.86 -11.37 19.00
C VAL A 135 18.48 -10.07 18.49
N HIS A 136 17.64 -9.10 18.14
CA HIS A 136 18.04 -7.79 17.63
C HIS A 136 18.42 -6.78 18.72
N GLN A 137 18.55 -7.23 19.97
CA GLN A 137 18.80 -6.39 21.15
C GLN A 137 17.76 -5.28 21.32
N SER A 138 16.50 -5.70 21.30
CA SER A 138 15.29 -4.94 21.60
C SER A 138 14.71 -4.04 20.51
N PHE A 139 15.31 -3.95 19.32
CA PHE A 139 14.64 -3.33 18.17
C PHE A 139 13.42 -4.17 17.72
N PRO A 140 12.24 -3.57 17.43
CA PRO A 140 11.90 -2.14 17.43
C PRO A 140 11.13 -1.68 18.69
N TYR A 141 11.11 -2.49 19.75
CA TYR A 141 10.18 -2.32 20.87
C TYR A 141 10.76 -1.61 22.08
N TYR A 142 11.99 -1.95 22.50
CA TYR A 142 12.55 -1.45 23.75
C TYR A 142 13.78 -0.58 23.49
N PRO A 143 13.75 0.72 23.88
CA PRO A 143 14.89 1.60 23.73
C PRO A 143 16.01 1.26 24.70
N ASP A 144 17.25 1.55 24.29
CA ASP A 144 18.43 1.45 25.14
C ASP A 144 18.51 2.61 26.17
N ALA A 145 19.57 2.63 26.98
CA ALA A 145 19.78 3.65 28.01
C ALA A 145 19.88 5.08 27.47
N GLU A 146 20.20 5.26 26.19
CA GLU A 146 20.27 6.55 25.50
C GLU A 146 18.93 6.92 24.82
N GLY A 147 17.93 6.05 24.91
CA GLY A 147 16.62 6.23 24.30
C GLY A 147 16.55 5.81 22.83
N PHE A 148 17.56 5.10 22.30
CA PHE A 148 17.57 4.61 20.92
C PHE A 148 17.00 3.20 20.82
N LEU A 149 16.20 2.96 19.79
CA LEU A 149 15.91 1.62 19.29
C LEU A 149 17.08 1.15 18.43
N SER A 150 17.98 0.40 19.03
CA SER A 150 19.22 -0.03 18.38
C SER A 150 19.04 -1.38 17.69
N LEU A 151 19.18 -1.43 16.37
CA LEU A 151 19.16 -2.67 15.59
C LEU A 151 20.56 -3.29 15.57
N HIS A 152 20.77 -4.37 16.32
CA HIS A 152 22.05 -5.07 16.38
C HIS A 152 22.07 -6.27 15.44
N LEU A 153 22.72 -6.12 14.29
CA LEU A 153 22.84 -7.20 13.30
C LEU A 153 24.20 -7.18 12.60
N PRO A 154 24.69 -8.34 12.11
CA PRO A 154 25.87 -8.38 11.27
C PRO A 154 25.64 -7.58 9.98
N ARG A 155 26.73 -7.16 9.34
CA ARG A 155 26.66 -6.57 8.01
C ARG A 155 26.20 -7.63 7.01
N TRP A 156 25.42 -7.21 6.02
CA TRP A 156 24.95 -8.12 4.98
C TRP A 156 26.03 -8.48 3.96
N GLY A 157 26.82 -7.51 3.50
CA GLY A 157 27.90 -7.72 2.51
C GLY A 157 28.48 -6.40 1.99
N ASP A 158 29.30 -6.48 0.95
CA ASP A 158 30.20 -5.40 0.47
C ASP A 158 29.51 -4.14 -0.11
N ASN A 159 28.18 -4.14 -0.25
CA ASN A 159 27.40 -3.01 -0.80
C ASN A 159 25.98 -2.91 -0.20
N TYR A 160 25.86 -3.24 1.08
CA TYR A 160 24.75 -3.01 2.03
C TYR A 160 23.31 -3.43 1.65
N ALA A 161 22.91 -3.56 0.39
CA ALA A 161 21.50 -3.75 0.03
C ALA A 161 21.00 -5.17 0.30
N ALA A 162 20.31 -5.36 1.43
CA ALA A 162 19.55 -6.56 1.71
C ALA A 162 18.23 -6.56 0.92
N PRO A 163 17.79 -7.70 0.35
CA PRO A 163 16.56 -7.79 -0.42
C PRO A 163 15.36 -7.98 0.51
N PHE A 164 14.63 -6.93 0.84
CA PHE A 164 13.43 -7.03 1.68
C PHE A 164 12.17 -7.31 0.88
N ILE A 165 11.21 -7.99 1.51
CA ILE A 165 9.87 -8.26 1.00
C ILE A 165 8.84 -7.98 2.10
N ALA A 166 7.80 -7.21 1.77
CA ALA A 166 6.60 -7.10 2.60
C ALA A 166 5.65 -8.24 2.20
N ILE A 167 5.67 -9.34 2.96
CA ILE A 167 4.92 -10.53 2.58
C ILE A 167 3.42 -10.25 2.53
N ALA A 168 2.88 -9.55 3.52
CA ALA A 168 1.46 -9.25 3.60
C ALA A 168 0.95 -8.41 2.42
N ASP A 169 1.80 -7.53 1.88
CA ASP A 169 1.41 -6.50 0.91
C ASP A 169 1.84 -6.79 -0.53
N ASP A 170 2.92 -7.54 -0.74
CA ASP A 170 3.54 -7.73 -2.07
C ASP A 170 3.54 -9.19 -2.54
N PHE A 171 3.79 -10.15 -1.65
CA PHE A 171 4.06 -11.54 -2.05
C PHE A 171 2.89 -12.17 -2.82
N GLY A 172 1.67 -11.95 -2.36
CA GLY A 172 0.46 -12.44 -3.03
C GLY A 172 0.28 -11.89 -4.43
N ASP A 173 0.55 -10.60 -4.62
CA ASP A 173 0.46 -9.94 -5.93
C ASP A 173 1.54 -10.47 -6.89
N LEU A 174 2.72 -10.82 -6.38
CA LEU A 174 3.78 -11.44 -7.17
C LEU A 174 3.35 -12.82 -7.70
N VAL A 175 2.82 -13.67 -6.83
CA VAL A 175 2.31 -15.00 -7.20
C VAL A 175 1.09 -14.88 -8.12
N HIS A 176 0.19 -13.95 -7.85
CA HIS A 176 -0.95 -13.68 -8.71
C HIS A 176 -0.49 -13.25 -10.12
N GLY A 177 0.48 -12.34 -10.24
CA GLY A 177 1.06 -11.96 -11.53
C GLY A 177 1.66 -13.13 -12.31
N ILE A 178 2.20 -14.14 -11.62
CA ILE A 178 2.67 -15.39 -12.24
C ILE A 178 1.49 -16.22 -12.75
N LEU A 179 0.45 -16.37 -11.92
CA LEU A 179 -0.74 -17.16 -12.24
C LEU A 179 -1.59 -16.59 -13.38
N LEU A 180 -1.42 -15.32 -13.75
CA LEU A 180 -2.07 -14.76 -14.93
C LEU A 180 -1.52 -15.37 -16.24
N ASP A 181 -0.22 -15.68 -16.28
CA ASP A 181 0.44 -16.31 -17.44
C ASP A 181 1.66 -17.17 -17.00
N PRO A 182 1.44 -18.38 -16.45
CA PRO A 182 2.51 -19.19 -15.86
C PRO A 182 3.60 -19.61 -16.86
N HIS A 183 3.24 -19.80 -18.13
CA HIS A 183 4.18 -20.24 -19.15
C HIS A 183 5.28 -19.21 -19.43
N LYS A 184 4.96 -17.92 -19.30
CA LYS A 184 5.93 -16.83 -19.46
C LYS A 184 7.01 -16.82 -18.38
N TRP A 185 6.70 -17.41 -17.23
CA TRP A 185 7.55 -17.42 -16.04
C TRP A 185 8.13 -18.81 -15.74
N LYS A 186 7.78 -19.80 -16.56
CA LYS A 186 8.33 -21.15 -16.51
C LYS A 186 9.86 -21.10 -16.60
N ASP A 187 10.50 -21.91 -15.77
CA ASP A 187 11.97 -22.07 -15.74
C ASP A 187 12.76 -20.79 -15.35
N GLN A 188 12.09 -19.76 -14.83
CA GLN A 188 12.75 -18.58 -14.28
C GLN A 188 12.83 -18.63 -12.76
N ASN A 189 13.95 -18.13 -12.22
CA ASN A 189 14.13 -17.87 -10.79
C ASN A 189 13.60 -16.48 -10.45
N ILE A 190 12.41 -16.40 -9.86
CA ILE A 190 11.73 -15.14 -9.60
C ILE A 190 12.11 -14.63 -8.22
N GLN A 191 12.79 -13.49 -8.16
CA GLN A 191 13.13 -12.83 -6.90
C GLN A 191 11.90 -12.03 -6.41
N ALA A 192 11.30 -12.47 -5.31
CA ALA A 192 10.24 -11.73 -4.64
C ALA A 192 10.84 -10.72 -3.66
N VAL A 193 11.14 -9.53 -4.18
CA VAL A 193 11.79 -8.43 -3.47
C VAL A 193 10.97 -7.15 -3.67
N SER A 194 10.47 -6.58 -2.58
CA SER A 194 9.80 -5.27 -2.58
C SER A 194 10.81 -4.15 -2.79
N GLU A 195 11.92 -4.22 -2.05
CA GLU A 195 12.99 -3.24 -2.08
C GLU A 195 14.34 -3.84 -1.70
N ALA A 196 15.40 -3.25 -2.21
CA ALA A 196 16.76 -3.59 -1.83
C ALA A 196 17.37 -2.35 -1.15
N ARG A 197 17.75 -2.48 0.12
CA ARG A 197 18.25 -1.36 0.92
C ARG A 197 19.23 -1.80 2.00
N SER A 198 20.08 -0.88 2.43
CA SER A 198 20.96 -1.08 3.58
C SER A 198 20.22 -1.18 4.91
N LEU A 199 20.85 -1.83 5.90
CA LEU A 199 20.30 -1.85 7.27
C LEU A 199 20.31 -0.45 7.88
N GLU A 200 21.28 0.38 7.50
CA GLU A 200 21.34 1.81 7.81
C GLU A 200 20.12 2.56 7.26
N GLU A 201 19.85 2.47 5.95
CA GLU A 201 18.68 3.10 5.31
C GLU A 201 17.37 2.52 5.87
N PHE A 202 17.34 1.23 6.20
CA PHE A 202 16.17 0.61 6.82
C PHE A 202 15.85 1.26 8.17
N VAL A 203 16.85 1.42 9.04
CA VAL A 203 16.64 2.05 10.34
C VAL A 203 16.35 3.55 10.20
N GLU A 204 16.96 4.23 9.23
CA GLU A 204 16.64 5.63 8.92
C GLU A 204 15.18 5.79 8.48
N VAL A 205 14.70 4.93 7.58
CA VAL A 205 13.29 4.93 7.16
C VAL A 205 12.36 4.57 8.31
N PHE A 206 12.74 3.60 9.15
CA PHE A 206 11.99 3.28 10.35
C PHE A 206 11.89 4.50 11.29
N SER A 207 13.00 5.20 11.54
CA SER A 207 13.02 6.41 12.35
C SER A 207 12.15 7.51 11.77
N LYS A 208 12.26 7.75 10.46
CA LYS A 208 11.46 8.75 9.76
C LYS A 208 9.97 8.42 9.82
N ALA A 209 9.60 7.16 9.58
CA ALA A 209 8.20 6.72 9.53
C ALA A 209 7.54 6.64 10.92
N THR A 210 8.30 6.40 11.99
CA THR A 210 7.76 6.22 13.35
C THR A 210 7.98 7.41 14.27
N GLY A 211 8.84 8.36 13.89
CA GLY A 211 9.32 9.44 14.76
C GLY A 211 10.22 8.96 15.91
N LYS A 212 10.51 7.65 16.00
CA LYS A 212 11.33 7.09 17.08
C LYS A 212 12.81 7.20 16.73
N LYS A 213 13.64 7.55 17.71
CA LYS A 213 15.10 7.48 17.58
C LYS A 213 15.53 6.03 17.43
N ALA A 214 16.13 5.69 16.31
CA ALA A 214 16.65 4.36 16.06
C ALA A 214 18.03 4.47 15.39
N ARG A 215 18.87 3.46 15.59
CA ARG A 215 20.19 3.37 14.96
C ARG A 215 20.51 1.93 14.60
N TYR A 216 21.25 1.75 13.51
CA TYR A 216 21.85 0.46 13.20
C TYR A 216 23.20 0.35 13.90
N VAL A 217 23.43 -0.76 14.60
CA VAL A 217 24.69 -1.05 15.27
C VAL A 217 25.27 -2.35 14.69
N PRO A 218 26.27 -2.27 13.79
CA PRO A 218 26.82 -3.45 13.16
C PRO A 218 27.56 -4.32 14.18
N LEU A 219 27.25 -5.62 14.19
CA LEU A 219 28.01 -6.59 14.97
C LEU A 219 29.40 -6.83 14.35
N PRO A 220 30.44 -7.10 15.16
CA PRO A 220 31.80 -7.27 14.68
C PRO A 220 31.98 -8.51 13.79
N SER A 221 31.10 -9.50 13.91
CA SER A 221 31.08 -10.70 13.09
C SER A 221 29.66 -11.27 13.03
N TRP A 222 29.33 -11.93 11.92
CA TRP A 222 28.12 -12.77 11.84
C TRP A 222 28.05 -13.83 12.93
N LYS A 223 29.20 -14.27 13.45
CA LYS A 223 29.31 -15.23 14.57
C LYS A 223 28.75 -14.69 15.89
N SER A 224 28.59 -13.38 16.03
CA SER A 224 28.12 -12.74 17.26
C SER A 224 26.60 -12.64 17.36
N SER A 225 25.85 -12.93 16.30
CA SER A 225 24.38 -12.82 16.30
C SER A 225 23.72 -14.14 16.71
N GLY A 226 23.02 -14.22 17.85
CA GLY A 226 22.25 -15.42 18.23
C GLY A 226 23.09 -16.67 18.56
N GLU A 227 24.28 -16.50 19.15
CA GLU A 227 25.19 -17.60 19.49
C GLU A 227 24.56 -18.60 20.46
N GLY A 228 24.66 -19.90 20.14
CA GLY A 228 24.15 -20.99 20.98
C GLY A 228 22.66 -21.33 20.82
N VAL A 229 21.93 -20.63 19.95
CA VAL A 229 20.52 -20.91 19.64
C VAL A 229 20.43 -21.70 18.34
N ALA A 230 20.12 -23.00 18.42
CA ALA A 230 20.14 -23.91 17.28
C ALA A 230 19.18 -23.47 16.15
N GLU A 231 18.06 -22.84 16.50
CA GLU A 231 17.04 -22.35 15.60
C GLU A 231 17.50 -21.13 14.76
N LEU A 232 18.55 -20.43 15.19
CA LEU A 232 19.09 -19.25 14.51
C LEU A 232 20.33 -19.55 13.67
N GLU A 233 20.82 -20.79 13.66
CA GLU A 233 22.05 -21.14 12.94
C GLU A 233 21.91 -20.92 11.42
N ASP A 234 20.76 -21.27 10.82
CA ASP A 234 20.50 -20.99 9.40
C ASP A 234 20.50 -19.48 9.10
N ALA A 235 19.94 -18.67 9.99
CA ALA A 235 19.95 -17.21 9.86
C ALA A 235 21.37 -16.62 10.01
N ARG A 236 22.18 -17.17 10.91
CA ARG A 236 23.60 -16.80 11.07
C ARG A 236 24.42 -17.12 9.82
N LEU A 237 24.25 -18.32 9.27
CA LEU A 237 24.94 -18.75 8.06
C LEU A 237 24.54 -17.93 6.84
N LEU A 238 23.33 -17.37 6.81
CA LEU A 238 22.90 -16.44 5.77
C LEU A 238 23.73 -15.15 5.76
N PHE A 239 24.05 -14.58 6.93
CA PHE A 239 24.98 -13.45 7.01
C PHE A 239 26.41 -13.83 6.63
N ALA A 240 26.87 -15.03 7.02
CA ALA A 240 28.17 -15.54 6.59
C ALA A 240 28.25 -15.64 5.05
N TYR A 241 27.19 -16.13 4.42
CA TYR A 241 27.07 -16.19 2.97
C TYR A 241 27.04 -14.81 2.33
N GLY A 242 26.26 -13.87 2.88
CA GLY A 242 26.22 -12.49 2.42
C GLY A 242 27.61 -11.84 2.44
N GLU A 243 28.35 -11.98 3.55
CA GLU A 243 29.72 -11.47 3.69
C GLU A 243 30.67 -12.10 2.66
N LEU A 244 30.65 -13.42 2.50
CA LEU A 244 31.51 -14.14 1.54
C LEU A 244 31.20 -13.83 0.06
N THR A 245 29.96 -13.48 -0.24
CA THR A 245 29.50 -13.31 -1.63
C THR A 245 29.34 -11.84 -2.05
N GLY A 246 29.64 -10.90 -1.16
CA GLY A 246 29.44 -9.47 -1.41
C GLY A 246 27.96 -9.07 -1.46
N GLY A 247 27.12 -9.72 -0.65
CA GLY A 247 25.71 -9.41 -0.45
C GLY A 247 24.74 -10.10 -1.40
N ARG A 248 25.14 -11.19 -2.06
CA ARG A 248 24.22 -11.97 -2.91
C ARG A 248 23.25 -12.77 -2.03
N TYR A 249 22.01 -12.92 -2.50
CA TYR A 249 20.96 -13.65 -1.78
C TYR A 249 20.33 -14.75 -2.63
N PHE A 250 20.11 -14.50 -3.93
CA PHE A 250 19.43 -15.40 -4.86
C PHE A 250 20.41 -16.15 -5.77
N GLY A 251 21.57 -16.55 -5.25
CA GLY A 251 22.62 -17.23 -6.01
C GLY A 251 23.59 -16.27 -6.69
N VAL A 252 23.89 -16.46 -7.97
CA VAL A 252 24.91 -15.67 -8.70
C VAL A 252 24.46 -14.25 -9.02
N GLU A 253 23.14 -14.06 -9.19
CA GLU A 253 22.54 -12.78 -9.54
C GLU A 253 22.45 -11.85 -8.33
N ARG A 254 22.52 -10.54 -8.60
CA ARG A 254 22.22 -9.54 -7.58
C ARG A 254 20.71 -9.44 -7.36
N SER A 255 20.35 -9.04 -6.15
CA SER A 255 18.99 -8.71 -5.77
C SER A 255 18.40 -7.65 -6.71
N SER A 256 17.21 -7.88 -7.24
CA SER A 256 16.53 -6.98 -8.16
C SER A 256 15.03 -6.92 -7.88
N THR A 257 14.46 -5.71 -7.98
CA THR A 257 13.02 -5.47 -7.83
C THR A 257 12.29 -5.43 -9.18
N ALA A 258 13.00 -5.53 -10.30
CA ALA A 258 12.44 -5.28 -11.64
C ALA A 258 11.32 -6.27 -12.00
N THR A 259 11.57 -7.57 -11.84
CA THR A 259 10.57 -8.62 -12.09
C THR A 259 9.41 -8.51 -11.10
N ALA A 260 9.72 -8.22 -9.84
CA ALA A 260 8.72 -8.08 -8.79
C ALA A 260 7.72 -6.95 -9.08
N ARG A 261 8.22 -5.77 -9.46
CA ARG A 261 7.39 -4.62 -9.87
C ARG A 261 6.49 -4.95 -11.06
N LYS A 262 7.03 -5.66 -12.05
CA LYS A 262 6.26 -6.07 -13.24
C LYS A 262 5.11 -7.02 -12.87
N LEU A 263 5.39 -8.03 -12.05
CA LEU A 263 4.38 -8.99 -11.59
C LEU A 263 3.29 -8.31 -10.73
N LYS A 264 3.69 -7.46 -9.79
CA LYS A 264 2.75 -6.69 -8.98
C LYS A 264 1.83 -5.80 -9.83
N LYS A 265 2.37 -5.15 -10.87
CA LYS A 265 1.58 -4.37 -11.83
C LYS A 265 0.56 -5.22 -12.60
N LEU A 266 0.94 -6.44 -13.01
CA LEU A 266 0.03 -7.38 -13.67
C LEU A 266 -1.11 -7.78 -12.74
N ALA A 267 -0.81 -8.16 -11.51
CA ALA A 267 -1.82 -8.50 -10.50
C ALA A 267 -2.74 -7.32 -10.19
N ALA A 268 -2.19 -6.11 -10.04
CA ALA A 268 -2.99 -4.90 -9.83
C ALA A 268 -3.95 -4.66 -11.00
N THR A 269 -3.46 -4.78 -12.24
CA THR A 269 -4.30 -4.63 -13.45
C THR A 269 -5.44 -5.66 -13.46
N ALA A 270 -5.15 -6.92 -13.14
CA ALA A 270 -6.16 -7.98 -13.08
C ALA A 270 -7.18 -7.78 -11.93
N GLN A 271 -6.76 -7.17 -10.82
CA GLN A 271 -7.64 -6.71 -9.73
C GLN A 271 -8.44 -5.45 -10.09
N GLY A 272 -8.31 -4.92 -11.31
CA GLY A 272 -8.96 -3.67 -11.73
C GLY A 272 -8.36 -2.40 -11.12
N LYS A 273 -7.10 -2.45 -10.64
CA LYS A 273 -6.33 -1.31 -10.14
C LYS A 273 -5.45 -0.74 -11.26
N TYR A 274 -5.63 0.54 -11.58
CA TYR A 274 -4.93 1.24 -12.67
C TYR A 274 -4.13 2.44 -12.15
N GLY A 275 -3.07 2.84 -12.87
CA GLY A 275 -2.25 4.00 -12.50
C GLY A 275 -1.45 3.79 -11.20
N THR A 276 -1.27 4.83 -10.40
CA THR A 276 -0.56 4.78 -9.09
C THR A 276 -1.22 3.85 -8.07
N SER A 277 -2.47 3.40 -8.29
CA SER A 277 -3.08 2.32 -7.49
C SER A 277 -2.49 0.93 -7.77
N ALA A 278 -1.63 0.81 -8.79
CA ALA A 278 -0.77 -0.35 -9.06
C ALA A 278 0.64 -0.22 -8.43
N GLU A 279 0.92 0.93 -7.79
CA GLU A 279 2.02 1.12 -6.84
C GLU A 279 1.40 1.24 -5.43
N LEU A 280 2.21 1.05 -4.38
CA LEU A 280 1.77 1.02 -2.97
C LEU A 280 0.80 2.17 -2.65
N THR A 281 -0.46 1.83 -2.33
CA THR A 281 -1.55 2.61 -1.68
C THR A 281 -1.67 4.12 -1.99
N SER A 282 -2.86 4.57 -2.40
CA SER A 282 -3.23 6.01 -2.49
C SER A 282 -3.27 6.75 -1.14
N SER A 283 -3.05 6.03 -0.03
CA SER A 283 -2.68 6.59 1.26
C SER A 283 -1.15 6.62 1.38
N ILE A 284 -0.61 7.83 1.48
CA ILE A 284 0.81 8.08 1.72
C ILE A 284 1.00 8.12 3.23
N ARG A 285 1.78 7.17 3.75
CA ARG A 285 2.13 7.17 5.17
C ARG A 285 3.10 8.29 5.47
N ASN A 286 2.84 9.03 6.56
CA ASN A 286 3.72 10.09 7.06
C ASN A 286 4.12 11.10 5.96
N LEU A 287 3.14 11.59 5.19
CA LEU A 287 3.36 12.68 4.23
C LEU A 287 3.82 13.95 4.96
N VAL A 288 3.34 14.14 6.18
CA VAL A 288 3.69 15.23 7.09
C VAL A 288 4.26 14.63 8.37
N ASP A 289 5.45 15.08 8.78
CA ASP A 289 6.05 14.65 10.04
C ASP A 289 5.30 15.21 11.25
N GLN A 290 5.51 14.60 12.42
CA GLN A 290 4.75 14.92 13.63
C GLN A 290 5.02 16.34 14.17
N ASP A 291 6.23 16.88 13.99
CA ASP A 291 6.57 18.22 14.48
C ASP A 291 5.85 19.29 13.64
N THR A 292 5.88 19.11 12.32
CA THR A 292 5.12 19.92 11.37
C THR A 292 3.62 19.81 11.63
N LEU A 293 3.11 18.58 11.80
CA LEU A 293 1.68 18.35 12.08
C LEU A 293 1.25 19.06 13.37
N ALA A 294 2.05 18.95 14.43
CA ALA A 294 1.79 19.63 15.69
C ALA A 294 1.83 21.17 15.54
N GLN A 295 2.72 21.71 14.70
CA GLN A 295 2.74 23.14 14.38
C GLN A 295 1.46 23.57 13.66
N VAL A 296 1.04 22.85 12.62
CA VAL A 296 -0.22 23.14 11.91
C VAL A 296 -1.40 23.06 12.88
N SER A 297 -1.42 22.07 13.78
CA SER A 297 -2.45 21.97 14.82
C SER A 297 -2.46 23.15 15.79
N ARG A 298 -1.30 23.66 16.21
CA ARG A 298 -1.22 24.87 17.05
C ARG A 298 -1.77 26.09 16.33
N ASP A 299 -1.44 26.25 15.05
CA ASP A 299 -1.88 27.40 14.25
C ASP A 299 -3.40 27.35 13.99
N VAL A 300 -3.95 26.17 13.73
CA VAL A 300 -5.33 26.00 13.25
C VAL A 300 -6.34 25.83 14.40
N THR A 301 -5.98 25.16 15.49
CA THR A 301 -6.90 24.85 16.61
C THR A 301 -7.66 26.07 17.14
N PRO A 302 -7.04 27.25 17.35
CA PRO A 302 -7.74 28.45 17.83
C PRO A 302 -8.87 28.94 16.91
N HIS A 303 -8.91 28.48 15.66
CA HIS A 303 -9.90 28.89 14.68
C HIS A 303 -11.12 27.95 14.60
N PHE A 304 -11.15 26.83 15.33
CA PHE A 304 -12.33 25.97 15.45
C PHE A 304 -13.34 26.54 16.47
N ASP A 305 -13.88 27.72 16.20
CA ASP A 305 -14.70 28.51 17.13
C ASP A 305 -16.18 28.11 17.14
N LYS A 306 -16.73 27.72 16.00
CA LYS A 306 -18.16 27.40 15.84
C LYS A 306 -18.41 26.20 14.93
N PHE A 307 -19.55 25.56 15.16
CA PHE A 307 -20.07 24.56 14.23
C PHE A 307 -20.55 25.21 12.93
N TRP A 308 -20.47 24.44 11.85
CA TRP A 308 -20.85 24.87 10.53
C TRP A 308 -22.37 24.86 10.36
N GLU A 309 -22.92 25.91 9.75
CA GLU A 309 -24.36 26.05 9.49
C GLU A 309 -24.66 25.92 7.99
N GLY A 310 -25.32 24.81 7.61
CA GLY A 310 -25.82 24.56 6.25
C GLY A 310 -24.79 24.08 5.21
N GLY A 311 -25.25 23.73 4.01
CA GLY A 311 -24.37 23.30 2.91
C GLY A 311 -23.96 21.82 2.96
N ILE A 312 -22.73 21.52 2.54
CA ILE A 312 -22.20 20.15 2.40
C ILE A 312 -21.65 19.57 3.71
N PHE A 313 -21.41 20.41 4.72
CA PHE A 313 -20.96 19.98 6.05
C PHE A 313 -22.14 19.82 7.00
N THR A 314 -21.98 18.92 7.97
CA THR A 314 -23.04 18.57 8.92
C THR A 314 -23.00 19.46 10.16
N SER A 315 -24.09 19.46 10.91
CA SER A 315 -24.33 20.38 12.06
C SER A 315 -23.32 20.26 13.21
N LYS A 316 -22.50 19.20 13.25
CA LYS A 316 -21.44 18.99 14.24
C LYS A 316 -20.03 18.97 13.64
N SER A 317 -19.89 19.48 12.41
CA SER A 317 -18.59 19.75 11.80
C SER A 317 -18.17 21.18 12.13
N ARG A 318 -16.92 21.38 12.53
CA ARG A 318 -16.27 22.70 12.55
C ARG A 318 -15.34 22.78 11.35
N VAL A 319 -15.43 23.85 10.57
CA VAL A 319 -14.61 24.02 9.36
C VAL A 319 -13.89 25.36 9.40
N VAL A 320 -12.57 25.31 9.25
CA VAL A 320 -11.72 26.50 9.13
C VAL A 320 -11.34 26.65 7.68
N ALA A 321 -11.86 27.67 7.01
CA ALA A 321 -11.44 28.02 5.66
C ALA A 321 -10.22 28.93 5.68
N GLY A 322 -9.47 28.99 4.58
CA GLY A 322 -8.39 29.97 4.42
C GLY A 322 -7.15 29.60 5.23
N LEU A 323 -6.76 28.32 5.27
CA LEU A 323 -5.58 27.89 6.04
C LEU A 323 -4.28 28.54 5.57
N ALA A 324 -4.19 28.90 4.29
CA ALA A 324 -3.00 29.52 3.71
C ALA A 324 -2.57 30.83 4.39
N VAL A 325 -3.50 31.59 4.99
CA VAL A 325 -3.19 32.80 5.75
C VAL A 325 -3.11 32.57 7.26
N LYS A 326 -3.34 31.34 7.72
CA LYS A 326 -3.38 30.97 9.15
C LYS A 326 -2.17 30.15 9.58
N SER A 327 -1.58 29.37 8.68
CA SER A 327 -0.44 28.52 9.00
C SER A 327 0.55 28.51 7.83
N THR A 328 1.74 29.07 8.06
CA THR A 328 2.86 28.96 7.12
C THR A 328 3.31 27.50 6.98
N ALA A 329 3.32 26.74 8.09
CA ALA A 329 3.67 25.32 8.08
C ALA A 329 2.72 24.49 7.19
N PHE A 330 1.43 24.82 7.18
CA PHE A 330 0.47 24.20 6.27
C PHE A 330 0.83 24.46 4.80
N ILE A 331 1.19 25.70 4.46
CA ILE A 331 1.56 26.05 3.08
C ILE A 331 2.83 25.31 2.67
N GLU A 332 3.89 25.43 3.46
CA GLU A 332 5.22 24.92 3.10
C GLU A 332 5.25 23.38 3.04
N HIS A 333 4.55 22.70 3.95
CA HIS A 333 4.71 21.26 4.13
C HIS A 333 3.52 20.42 3.69
N ILE A 334 2.34 21.02 3.46
CA ILE A 334 1.16 20.31 2.93
C ILE A 334 0.84 20.81 1.53
N ALA A 335 0.56 22.10 1.35
CA ALA A 335 0.14 22.64 0.05
C ALA A 335 1.28 22.65 -0.98
N CYS A 336 2.50 22.93 -0.54
CA CYS A 336 3.70 22.92 -1.37
C CYS A 336 4.57 21.67 -1.16
N ASN A 337 3.99 20.59 -0.61
CA ASN A 337 4.71 19.34 -0.45
C ASN A 337 5.24 18.84 -1.82
N PRO A 338 6.54 18.53 -1.97
CA PRO A 338 7.13 18.21 -3.28
C PRO A 338 6.45 17.04 -3.99
N LEU A 339 6.08 15.99 -3.25
CA LEU A 339 5.40 14.82 -3.82
C LEU A 339 3.99 15.17 -4.29
N PHE A 340 3.25 15.94 -3.50
CA PHE A 340 1.92 16.39 -3.88
C PHE A 340 1.95 17.32 -5.09
N LEU A 341 2.90 18.26 -5.15
CA LEU A 341 3.07 19.15 -6.29
C LEU A 341 3.42 18.37 -7.56
N GLU A 342 4.31 17.37 -7.51
CA GLU A 342 4.64 16.53 -8.67
C GLU A 342 3.41 15.76 -9.20
N VAL A 343 2.56 15.27 -8.28
CA VAL A 343 1.28 14.63 -8.63
C VAL A 343 0.35 15.63 -9.32
N CYS A 344 0.21 16.84 -8.77
CA CYS A 344 -0.61 17.89 -9.35
C CYS A 344 -0.09 18.34 -10.71
N ASP A 345 1.22 18.53 -10.88
CA ASP A 345 1.81 18.94 -12.16
C ASP A 345 1.54 17.89 -13.24
N ARG A 346 1.71 16.60 -12.93
CA ARG A 346 1.40 15.53 -13.89
C ARG A 346 -0.07 15.48 -14.27
N LEU A 347 -0.97 15.69 -13.32
CA LEU A 347 -2.41 15.46 -13.52
C LEU A 347 -3.18 16.70 -13.98
N LEU A 348 -2.71 17.91 -13.65
CA LEU A 348 -3.45 19.15 -13.82
C LEU A 348 -2.73 20.21 -14.67
N ALA A 349 -1.42 20.10 -14.91
CA ALA A 349 -0.74 21.08 -15.76
C ALA A 349 -1.34 21.07 -17.17
N SER A 350 -1.52 22.27 -17.74
CA SER A 350 -2.07 22.44 -19.08
C SER A 350 -0.99 23.01 -20.00
N THR A 351 -0.67 22.27 -21.06
CA THR A 351 0.29 22.70 -22.08
C THR A 351 -0.44 23.02 -23.38
N TYR A 352 -0.04 24.13 -24.01
CA TYR A 352 -0.59 24.54 -25.30
C TYR A 352 0.53 25.07 -26.19
N THR A 353 0.60 24.57 -27.42
CA THR A 353 1.56 25.03 -28.42
C THR A 353 0.84 25.91 -29.42
N CYS A 354 1.31 27.14 -29.60
CA CYS A 354 0.79 28.09 -30.57
C CYS A 354 1.90 28.72 -31.40
N TRP A 355 1.51 29.36 -32.48
CA TRP A 355 2.40 30.17 -33.29
C TRP A 355 2.62 31.54 -32.62
N TYR A 356 3.87 31.93 -32.46
CA TYR A 356 4.30 33.26 -32.07
C TYR A 356 5.18 33.84 -33.18
N GLY A 357 4.56 34.59 -34.09
CA GLY A 357 5.18 34.91 -35.39
C GLY A 357 5.37 33.63 -36.21
N ASP A 358 6.61 33.37 -36.62
CA ASP A 358 6.99 32.22 -37.45
C ASP A 358 7.53 31.03 -36.62
N GLU A 359 7.48 31.11 -35.28
CA GLU A 359 7.94 30.06 -34.38
C GLU A 359 6.78 29.40 -33.64
N GLN A 360 6.88 28.09 -33.40
CA GLN A 360 5.97 27.41 -32.48
C GLN A 360 6.53 27.47 -31.05
N VAL A 361 5.73 28.00 -30.13
CA VAL A 361 6.09 28.16 -28.72
C VAL A 361 5.08 27.39 -27.86
N THR A 362 5.59 26.60 -26.91
CA THR A 362 4.77 25.86 -25.95
C THR A 362 4.69 26.60 -24.62
N PHE A 363 3.48 26.93 -24.19
CA PHE A 363 3.19 27.52 -22.88
C PHE A 363 2.64 26.46 -21.94
N THR A 364 3.06 26.52 -20.67
CA THR A 364 2.57 25.62 -19.61
C THR A 364 1.92 26.44 -18.50
N SER A 365 0.68 26.14 -18.17
CA SER A 365 -0.03 26.69 -17.01
C SER A 365 0.03 25.67 -15.87
N ALA A 366 0.75 26.04 -14.80
CA ALA A 366 0.87 25.22 -13.60
C ALA A 366 -0.44 25.18 -12.79
N PRO A 367 -0.67 24.14 -11.97
CA PRO A 367 -1.81 24.08 -11.07
C PRO A 367 -1.76 25.19 -10.01
N GLN A 368 -2.93 25.54 -9.46
CA GLN A 368 -3.05 26.59 -8.45
C GLN A 368 -3.91 26.14 -7.28
N ILE A 369 -3.69 26.72 -6.10
CA ILE A 369 -4.51 26.44 -4.93
C ILE A 369 -5.96 26.89 -5.19
N ASN A 370 -6.88 25.94 -5.08
CA ASN A 370 -8.31 26.15 -5.20
C ASN A 370 -8.96 26.35 -3.82
N ALA A 371 -8.61 25.52 -2.86
CA ALA A 371 -9.15 25.54 -1.50
C ALA A 371 -8.11 25.07 -0.48
N ALA A 372 -8.20 25.59 0.74
CA ALA A 372 -7.38 25.18 1.87
C ALA A 372 -8.22 25.26 3.14
N ILE A 373 -8.60 24.10 3.69
CA ILE A 373 -9.55 23.97 4.79
C ILE A 373 -9.09 22.97 5.84
N ALA A 374 -9.48 23.19 7.09
CA ALA A 374 -9.43 22.18 8.15
C ALA A 374 -10.85 21.79 8.53
N ILE A 375 -11.08 20.51 8.77
CA ILE A 375 -12.38 19.97 9.17
C ILE A 375 -12.19 19.20 10.45
N SER A 376 -12.98 19.51 11.47
CA SER A 376 -13.05 18.77 12.72
C SER A 376 -14.47 18.28 12.97
N ASN A 377 -14.66 16.96 13.02
CA ASN A 377 -15.96 16.33 13.20
C ASN A 377 -16.11 15.85 14.64
N SER A 378 -17.07 16.42 15.37
CA SER A 378 -17.31 16.08 16.77
C SER A 378 -18.13 14.80 16.99
N PRO A 379 -18.10 14.23 18.20
CA PRO A 379 -18.95 13.09 18.58
C PRO A 379 -20.43 13.26 18.20
N GLY A 380 -20.95 12.22 17.54
CA GLY A 380 -22.31 12.17 17.02
C GLY A 380 -22.52 13.01 15.76
N ASN A 381 -21.46 13.39 15.03
CA ASN A 381 -21.57 14.01 13.71
C ASN A 381 -22.17 13.03 12.71
N GLU A 382 -23.08 13.51 11.88
CA GLU A 382 -23.78 12.71 10.87
C GLU A 382 -22.88 12.41 9.65
N ALA A 383 -23.25 11.40 8.86
CA ALA A 383 -22.56 11.13 7.61
C ALA A 383 -22.95 12.17 6.54
N GLN A 384 -21.97 12.71 5.81
CA GLN A 384 -22.22 13.50 4.61
C GLN A 384 -22.83 12.62 3.52
N LYS A 385 -23.47 13.22 2.52
CA LYS A 385 -23.89 12.49 1.30
C LYS A 385 -22.69 12.30 0.37
N LEU A 386 -22.65 11.20 -0.38
CA LEU A 386 -21.64 11.01 -1.43
C LEU A 386 -21.69 12.14 -2.45
N HIS A 387 -20.52 12.74 -2.71
CA HIS A 387 -20.36 13.87 -3.62
C HIS A 387 -18.98 13.84 -4.31
N ARG A 388 -18.80 14.73 -5.28
CA ARG A 388 -17.54 15.02 -5.95
C ARG A 388 -17.18 16.47 -5.66
N ASP A 389 -15.91 16.75 -5.38
CA ASP A 389 -15.47 18.12 -5.05
C ASP A 389 -15.39 19.03 -6.28
N ASP A 390 -15.42 18.46 -7.49
CA ASP A 390 -15.51 19.23 -8.74
C ASP A 390 -16.94 19.59 -9.16
N MET A 391 -17.97 19.22 -8.37
CA MET A 391 -19.38 19.45 -8.73
C MET A 391 -19.73 20.94 -8.91
N GLY A 392 -19.05 21.84 -8.19
CA GLY A 392 -19.22 23.28 -8.31
C GLY A 392 -18.46 23.92 -9.49
N LEU A 393 -17.61 23.16 -10.17
CA LEU A 393 -16.82 23.61 -11.32
C LEU A 393 -17.49 23.27 -12.66
N HIS A 394 -18.70 22.70 -12.62
CA HIS A 394 -19.47 22.27 -13.79
C HIS A 394 -18.69 21.33 -14.73
N HIS A 395 -17.85 20.49 -14.13
CA HIS A 395 -17.01 19.57 -14.88
C HIS A 395 -17.78 18.30 -15.27
N THR A 396 -18.42 18.34 -16.44
CA THR A 396 -19.17 17.20 -16.98
C THR A 396 -18.25 16.31 -17.80
N LEU A 397 -18.09 15.05 -17.37
CA LEU A 397 -17.25 14.06 -18.02
C LEU A 397 -18.09 12.86 -18.47
N PRO A 398 -17.89 12.34 -19.69
CA PRO A 398 -18.46 11.06 -20.09
C PRO A 398 -17.76 9.92 -19.34
N GLY A 399 -18.47 8.81 -19.18
CA GLY A 399 -17.90 7.57 -18.67
C GLY A 399 -16.86 6.98 -19.64
N ILE A 400 -15.73 6.51 -19.12
CA ILE A 400 -14.64 5.95 -19.92
C ILE A 400 -14.11 4.64 -19.32
N ALA A 401 -13.48 3.84 -20.17
CA ALA A 401 -12.65 2.73 -19.71
C ALA A 401 -11.35 3.26 -19.08
N PRO A 402 -10.76 2.56 -18.10
CA PRO A 402 -9.53 2.98 -17.43
C PRO A 402 -8.36 3.28 -18.37
N GLU A 403 -8.22 2.53 -19.46
CA GLU A 403 -7.12 2.66 -20.44
C GLU A 403 -7.24 3.94 -21.28
N ALA A 404 -8.45 4.51 -21.35
CA ALA A 404 -8.72 5.76 -22.05
C ALA A 404 -8.46 6.99 -21.16
N TYR A 405 -8.05 6.81 -19.90
CA TYR A 405 -7.73 7.91 -19.01
C TYR A 405 -6.49 8.66 -19.50
N THR A 406 -6.62 9.98 -19.65
CA THR A 406 -5.52 10.87 -19.99
C THR A 406 -5.31 11.90 -18.89
N PRO A 407 -4.07 12.14 -18.43
CA PRO A 407 -3.76 13.26 -17.54
C PRO A 407 -4.28 14.59 -18.11
N GLY A 408 -4.74 15.47 -17.24
CA GLY A 408 -5.46 16.67 -17.64
C GLY A 408 -6.95 16.44 -17.91
N ARG A 409 -7.50 15.24 -17.71
CA ARG A 409 -8.96 15.03 -17.70
C ARG A 409 -9.60 15.69 -16.49
N ASP A 410 -9.04 15.49 -15.30
CA ASP A 410 -9.55 16.04 -14.04
C ASP A 410 -9.22 17.52 -13.86
N VAL A 411 -10.06 18.22 -13.10
CA VAL A 411 -9.91 19.67 -12.86
C VAL A 411 -9.31 20.00 -11.50
N GLY A 412 -9.20 19.02 -10.60
CA GLY A 412 -8.58 19.22 -9.29
C GLY A 412 -8.14 17.93 -8.59
N VAL A 413 -7.18 18.08 -7.68
CA VAL A 413 -6.60 17.03 -6.85
C VAL A 413 -6.35 17.60 -5.47
N GLY A 414 -6.61 16.83 -4.41
CA GLY A 414 -6.36 17.27 -3.05
C GLY A 414 -5.91 16.16 -2.11
N PRO A 415 -5.03 16.44 -1.13
CA PRO A 415 -4.77 15.55 -0.01
C PRO A 415 -5.80 15.78 1.09
N PHE A 416 -6.10 14.71 1.82
CA PHE A 416 -6.69 14.75 3.16
C PHE A 416 -5.64 14.22 4.12
N VAL A 417 -4.98 15.13 4.83
CA VAL A 417 -3.98 14.82 5.85
C VAL A 417 -4.68 14.60 7.19
N ALA A 418 -4.43 13.47 7.82
CA ALA A 418 -4.95 13.17 9.15
C ALA A 418 -4.21 13.99 10.21
N ALA A 419 -4.93 14.84 10.95
CA ALA A 419 -4.38 15.52 12.13
C ALA A 419 -4.54 14.66 13.40
N THR A 420 -5.64 13.91 13.46
CA THR A 420 -5.91 12.90 14.48
C THR A 420 -6.01 11.54 13.80
N GLN A 421 -5.89 10.45 14.58
CA GLN A 421 -6.13 9.11 14.05
C GLN A 421 -7.52 9.07 13.41
N THR A 422 -7.61 8.46 12.23
CA THR A 422 -8.85 8.31 11.47
C THR A 422 -9.20 6.84 11.41
N THR A 423 -10.36 6.50 11.97
CA THR A 423 -10.90 5.14 12.03
C THR A 423 -12.30 5.10 11.45
N LYS A 424 -12.79 3.91 11.13
CA LYS A 424 -14.18 3.72 10.71
C LYS A 424 -15.17 4.27 11.75
N GLU A 425 -14.86 4.12 13.03
CA GLU A 425 -15.70 4.52 14.17
C GLU A 425 -15.76 6.04 14.37
N ASN A 426 -14.64 6.74 14.20
CA ASN A 426 -14.62 8.21 14.29
C ASN A 426 -14.94 8.92 12.97
N GLY A 427 -15.43 8.15 11.99
CA GLY A 427 -16.07 8.64 10.79
C GLY A 427 -15.15 8.80 9.58
N ALA A 428 -14.14 7.95 9.43
CA ALA A 428 -13.25 7.89 8.27
C ALA A 428 -13.95 8.23 6.94
N THR A 429 -13.24 8.98 6.08
CA THR A 429 -13.72 9.28 4.73
C THR A 429 -14.01 7.95 4.04
N ARG A 430 -15.21 7.83 3.48
CA ARG A 430 -15.57 6.70 2.62
C ARG A 430 -15.46 7.15 1.18
N PHE A 431 -14.84 6.33 0.37
CA PHE A 431 -14.42 6.66 -0.99
C PHE A 431 -14.80 5.54 -1.95
N ILE A 432 -15.14 5.86 -3.19
CA ILE A 432 -15.42 4.85 -4.23
C ILE A 432 -14.25 4.79 -5.22
N PRO A 433 -13.41 3.75 -5.18
CA PRO A 433 -12.33 3.56 -6.14
C PRO A 433 -12.83 3.50 -7.59
N GLY A 434 -12.12 4.16 -8.49
CA GLY A 434 -12.46 4.18 -9.93
C GLY A 434 -13.63 5.09 -10.31
N SER A 435 -14.32 5.72 -9.36
CA SER A 435 -15.51 6.53 -9.64
C SER A 435 -15.26 7.79 -10.48
N HIS A 436 -14.01 8.27 -10.59
CA HIS A 436 -13.59 9.31 -11.53
C HIS A 436 -13.74 8.89 -13.01
N LEU A 437 -13.80 7.60 -13.30
CA LEU A 437 -13.99 7.08 -14.66
C LEU A 437 -15.47 7.06 -15.07
N TRP A 438 -16.39 7.21 -14.12
CA TRP A 438 -17.81 7.15 -14.39
C TRP A 438 -18.32 8.44 -15.02
N ASP A 439 -19.37 8.29 -15.83
CA ASP A 439 -20.14 9.40 -16.34
C ASP A 439 -20.64 10.28 -15.19
N THR A 440 -20.59 11.61 -15.33
CA THR A 440 -21.01 12.53 -14.25
C THR A 440 -22.51 12.40 -13.91
N SER A 441 -23.34 11.85 -14.81
CA SER A 441 -24.75 11.54 -14.52
C SER A 441 -24.95 10.23 -13.75
N HIS A 442 -23.90 9.42 -13.57
CA HIS A 442 -23.98 8.15 -12.85
C HIS A 442 -24.22 8.40 -11.36
N ARG A 443 -25.33 7.85 -10.84
CA ARG A 443 -25.68 7.94 -9.42
C ARG A 443 -24.71 7.10 -8.57
N PRO A 444 -24.15 7.64 -7.48
CA PRO A 444 -23.25 6.87 -6.62
C PRO A 444 -24.00 5.79 -5.81
N ASP A 445 -23.29 4.71 -5.49
CA ASP A 445 -23.73 3.61 -4.63
C ASP A 445 -22.87 3.54 -3.35
N GLU A 446 -23.52 3.65 -2.19
CA GLU A 446 -22.87 3.52 -0.88
C GLU A 446 -22.20 2.15 -0.67
N GLY A 447 -22.73 1.09 -1.30
CA GLY A 447 -22.19 -0.27 -1.21
C GLY A 447 -20.82 -0.46 -1.85
N LEU A 448 -20.38 0.48 -2.69
CA LEU A 448 -19.07 0.48 -3.34
C LEU A 448 -18.02 1.28 -2.57
N THR A 449 -18.37 1.82 -1.41
CA THR A 449 -17.47 2.65 -0.62
C THR A 449 -16.48 1.81 0.18
N VAL A 450 -15.25 2.30 0.28
CA VAL A 450 -14.21 1.78 1.17
C VAL A 450 -13.82 2.85 2.20
N PRO A 451 -13.66 2.50 3.49
CA PRO A 451 -13.19 3.44 4.50
C PRO A 451 -11.70 3.73 4.33
N VAL A 452 -11.33 5.00 4.50
CA VAL A 452 -9.94 5.46 4.46
C VAL A 452 -9.47 5.74 5.89
N GLU A 453 -8.86 4.72 6.52
CA GLU A 453 -8.27 4.82 7.86
C GLU A 453 -6.81 5.28 7.77
N MET A 454 -6.41 6.17 8.66
CA MET A 454 -5.13 6.89 8.60
C MET A 454 -4.58 7.17 10.00
N GLN A 455 -3.26 7.13 10.16
CA GLN A 455 -2.59 7.64 11.35
C GLN A 455 -2.31 9.15 11.20
N PRO A 456 -2.12 9.90 12.30
CA PRO A 456 -1.71 11.30 12.22
C PRO A 456 -0.46 11.48 11.33
N GLY A 457 -0.53 12.40 10.36
CA GLY A 457 0.54 12.66 9.39
C GLY A 457 0.42 11.87 8.08
N ASP A 458 -0.40 10.81 8.05
CA ASP A 458 -0.77 10.13 6.80
C ASP A 458 -1.67 11.03 5.96
N ALA A 459 -1.61 10.84 4.64
CA ALA A 459 -2.43 11.59 3.69
C ALA A 459 -3.11 10.69 2.67
N PHE A 460 -4.37 10.97 2.38
CA PHE A 460 -5.11 10.37 1.28
C PHE A 460 -5.23 11.36 0.13
N ILE A 461 -4.61 11.08 -1.02
CA ILE A 461 -4.69 11.96 -2.19
C ILE A 461 -5.74 11.42 -3.17
N MET A 462 -6.65 12.28 -3.61
CA MET A 462 -7.68 11.91 -4.58
C MET A 462 -7.95 12.99 -5.63
N LEU A 463 -8.41 12.54 -6.80
CA LEU A 463 -9.01 13.39 -7.82
C LEU A 463 -10.34 13.95 -7.30
N ALA A 464 -10.60 15.23 -7.58
CA ALA A 464 -11.85 15.91 -7.20
C ALA A 464 -13.11 15.28 -7.83
N SER A 465 -12.94 14.52 -8.91
CA SER A 465 -14.00 13.80 -9.63
C SER A 465 -14.37 12.45 -9.01
N CYS A 466 -13.68 12.01 -7.96
CA CYS A 466 -14.04 10.79 -7.25
C CYS A 466 -15.20 11.02 -6.28
N PHE A 467 -16.13 10.06 -6.23
CA PHE A 467 -17.16 10.01 -5.21
C PHE A 467 -16.57 9.67 -3.84
N HIS A 468 -16.87 10.49 -2.86
CA HIS A 468 -16.47 10.30 -1.48
C HIS A 468 -17.43 11.04 -0.51
N ALA A 469 -17.30 10.77 0.78
CA ALA A 469 -18.00 11.48 1.85
C ALA A 469 -17.36 11.24 3.21
N GLY A 470 -17.46 12.21 4.12
CA GLY A 470 -17.22 12.00 5.54
C GLY A 470 -18.27 11.07 6.15
N SER A 471 -17.84 10.06 6.90
CA SER A 471 -18.74 9.15 7.62
C SER A 471 -19.17 9.72 8.97
N ALA A 472 -20.19 9.12 9.57
CA ALA A 472 -20.66 9.51 10.89
C ALA A 472 -19.57 9.27 11.94
N ASN A 473 -19.41 10.21 12.88
CA ASN A 473 -18.53 10.02 14.03
C ASN A 473 -19.36 9.44 15.19
N VAL A 474 -19.20 8.14 15.45
CA VAL A 474 -19.88 7.44 16.55
C VAL A 474 -18.95 7.22 17.76
N SER A 475 -17.76 7.80 17.72
CA SER A 475 -16.77 7.77 18.81
C SER A 475 -17.00 8.89 19.84
N GLN A 476 -16.11 8.96 20.84
CA GLN A 476 -16.10 10.01 21.87
C GLN A 476 -15.07 11.11 21.60
N GLU A 477 -14.35 11.06 20.49
CA GLU A 477 -13.27 12.00 20.17
C GLU A 477 -13.56 12.80 18.89
N ASP A 478 -13.05 14.03 18.83
CA ASP A 478 -13.09 14.85 17.62
C ASP A 478 -12.13 14.27 16.57
N ARG A 479 -12.58 14.13 15.32
CA ARG A 479 -11.71 13.74 14.19
C ARG A 479 -11.33 14.95 13.37
N THR A 480 -10.04 15.27 13.30
CA THR A 480 -9.55 16.45 12.57
C THR A 480 -8.71 16.05 11.36
N ILE A 481 -8.98 16.69 10.22
CA ILE A 481 -8.24 16.53 8.97
C ILE A 481 -7.91 17.90 8.35
N TYR A 482 -6.77 17.99 7.68
CA TYR A 482 -6.34 19.15 6.90
C TYR A 482 -6.41 18.81 5.42
N SER A 483 -6.96 19.71 4.60
CA SER A 483 -7.08 19.48 3.17
C SER A 483 -6.78 20.74 2.37
N THR A 484 -6.15 20.54 1.21
CA THR A 484 -6.05 21.56 0.17
C THR A 484 -6.35 20.93 -1.17
N PHE A 485 -7.07 21.65 -2.03
CA PHE A 485 -7.22 21.24 -3.41
C PHE A 485 -6.42 22.18 -4.30
N LEU A 486 -5.68 21.61 -5.23
CA LEU A 486 -5.16 22.32 -6.38
C LEU A 486 -6.09 22.08 -7.57
N SER A 487 -6.31 23.10 -8.38
CA SER A 487 -7.05 23.02 -9.63
C SER A 487 -6.17 23.44 -10.80
N LYS A 488 -6.63 23.21 -12.03
CA LYS A 488 -5.93 23.70 -13.23
C LYS A 488 -5.73 25.22 -13.16
N GLY A 489 -4.56 25.70 -13.59
CA GLY A 489 -4.22 27.13 -13.61
C GLY A 489 -5.12 27.98 -14.51
N ILE A 490 -5.84 27.35 -15.45
CA ILE A 490 -6.80 28.02 -16.35
C ILE A 490 -8.19 28.22 -15.74
N LEU A 491 -8.47 27.65 -14.56
CA LEU A 491 -9.76 27.77 -13.88
C LEU A 491 -9.75 28.92 -12.86
N ARG A 492 -10.94 29.34 -12.43
CA ARG A 492 -11.07 30.30 -11.33
C ARG A 492 -11.02 29.56 -9.98
N GLN A 493 -10.29 30.12 -9.01
CA GLN A 493 -10.24 29.59 -7.64
C GLN A 493 -11.59 29.75 -6.92
N VAL A 494 -12.02 28.73 -6.18
CA VAL A 494 -13.28 28.69 -5.41
C VAL A 494 -13.11 29.32 -4.02
N SER A 495 -11.96 29.12 -3.36
CA SER A 495 -11.67 29.79 -2.09
C SER A 495 -11.23 31.23 -2.34
N GLY A 496 -11.79 32.17 -1.56
CA GLY A 496 -11.49 33.61 -1.64
C GLY A 496 -10.09 33.99 -1.16
N LEU A 497 -9.10 33.12 -1.30
CA LEU A 497 -7.75 33.26 -0.79
C LEU A 497 -6.85 34.18 -1.63
N CYS A 498 -7.35 34.81 -2.71
CA CYS A 498 -6.62 35.88 -3.40
C CYS A 498 -7.45 37.09 -3.86
N LEU A 499 -8.79 37.04 -3.94
CA LEU A 499 -9.56 38.25 -4.27
C LEU A 499 -10.93 38.23 -3.60
N HIS A 500 -11.16 39.26 -2.79
CA HIS A 500 -12.48 39.77 -2.44
C HIS A 500 -13.12 40.31 -3.74
N SER A 501 -13.71 39.47 -4.59
CA SER A 501 -14.53 39.98 -5.70
C SER A 501 -15.97 40.15 -5.21
N LEU A 502 -16.29 41.39 -4.86
CA LEU A 502 -17.65 41.93 -4.88
C LEU A 502 -18.43 41.35 -6.07
N ARG A 503 -19.59 40.75 -5.80
CA ARG A 503 -20.63 40.61 -6.82
C ARG A 503 -20.98 42.02 -7.29
N VAL A 504 -20.68 42.35 -8.55
CA VAL A 504 -21.42 43.40 -9.25
C VAL A 504 -22.77 42.79 -9.60
N SER A 505 -23.70 42.88 -8.66
CA SER A 505 -25.12 42.58 -8.89
C SER A 505 -25.93 43.73 -8.32
N ASN A 506 -25.69 44.91 -8.89
CA ASN A 506 -26.57 46.07 -8.91
C ASN A 506 -26.19 46.89 -10.15
N CYS A 507 -26.59 46.39 -11.31
CA CYS A 507 -26.70 47.12 -12.58
C CYS A 507 -27.69 46.35 -13.47
N ILE A 508 -28.96 46.47 -13.12
CA ILE A 508 -30.18 46.78 -13.92
C ILE A 508 -31.37 46.38 -13.05
#